data_AF-A0A257JCB3-F1
#
_entry.id   AF-A0A257JCB3-F1
#
_cell.length_a   1.000
_cell.length_b   1.000
_cell.length_c   1.000
_cell.angle_alpha   90.00
_cell.angle_beta   90.00
_cell.angle_gamma   90.00
#
_symmetry.space_group_name_H-M   'P 1'
#
loop_
_entity.id
_entity.type
_entity.pdbx_description
1 polymer ?
#
loop_
_entity_poly.entity_id
_entity_poly.type
_entity_poly.pdbx_seq_one_letter_code
_entity_poly.pdbx_strand_id
1 'polypeptide(L)'
;RLGESTLGQVSDTMQNIRETVVTVGNGSYTATERAAQVAQLKSMRAQLLALANQGDGAGGFVFGGQGATSAPFLDTPSGVISTNTGGQMQLSPTEQMPTSIDGNAVWLAVPSGNGLFVTAPGAANTGHAWVNPGTVDNPSAVTGDSYALQFSVSGGSTTYTVLRNGAPTALTDAPYTGGSAISIDGLSFNINGQPADGDSFS
;
A
#
# COMPACT_ATOMS: atom_id res chain seq x y z
N ARG A 1 -22.09 -15.01 -12.08
CA ARG A 1 -22.61 -14.95 -10.69
C ARG A 1 -21.57 -15.34 -9.66
N LEU A 2 -20.78 -16.40 -9.89
CA LEU A 2 -19.71 -16.81 -8.96
C LEU A 2 -18.68 -15.69 -8.74
N GLY A 3 -18.14 -15.09 -9.81
CA GLY A 3 -17.21 -13.96 -9.68
C GLY A 3 -17.75 -12.77 -8.88
N GLU A 4 -19.00 -12.38 -9.11
CA GLU A 4 -19.66 -11.32 -8.33
C GLU A 4 -19.78 -11.68 -6.84
N SER A 5 -20.20 -12.91 -6.53
CA SER A 5 -20.27 -13.38 -5.15
C SER A 5 -18.89 -13.40 -4.48
N THR A 6 -17.85 -13.80 -5.22
CA THR A 6 -16.47 -13.78 -4.73
C THR A 6 -16.02 -12.34 -4.46
N LEU A 7 -16.27 -11.39 -5.37
CA LEU A 7 -15.95 -9.98 -5.17
C LEU A 7 -16.69 -9.35 -3.98
N GLY A 8 -17.94 -9.78 -3.72
CA GLY A 8 -18.66 -9.41 -2.50
C GLY A 8 -17.91 -9.85 -1.23
N GLN A 9 -17.48 -11.10 -1.17
CA GLN A 9 -16.69 -11.62 -0.02
C GLN A 9 -15.33 -10.93 0.13
N VAL A 10 -14.71 -10.54 -0.99
CA VAL A 10 -13.48 -9.75 -1.00
C VAL A 10 -13.72 -8.37 -0.37
N SER A 11 -14.80 -7.70 -0.73
CA SER A 11 -15.19 -6.42 -0.15
C SER A 11 -15.35 -6.51 1.37
N ASP A 12 -16.06 -7.52 1.86
CA ASP A 12 -16.27 -7.73 3.30
C ASP A 12 -14.94 -8.00 4.03
N THR A 13 -14.08 -8.83 3.43
CA THR A 13 -12.75 -9.13 3.99
C THR A 13 -11.87 -7.88 4.05
N MET A 14 -11.90 -7.04 3.02
CA MET A 14 -11.14 -5.78 2.97
C MET A 14 -11.66 -4.75 3.98
N GLN A 15 -12.97 -4.71 4.25
CA GLN A 15 -13.53 -3.87 5.31
C GLN A 15 -13.01 -4.31 6.69
N ASN A 16 -13.04 -5.60 6.98
CA ASN A 16 -12.51 -6.14 8.24
C ASN A 16 -11.00 -5.88 8.41
N ILE A 17 -10.22 -6.00 7.32
CA ILE A 17 -8.79 -5.64 7.32
C ILE A 17 -8.63 -4.17 7.70
N ARG A 18 -9.40 -3.26 7.10
CA ARG A 18 -9.33 -1.81 7.38
C ARG A 18 -9.61 -1.52 8.86
N GLU A 19 -10.66 -2.10 9.42
CA GLU A 19 -11.00 -1.94 10.84
C GLU A 19 -9.89 -2.45 11.75
N THR A 20 -9.31 -3.60 11.41
CA THR A 20 -8.21 -4.20 12.18
C THR A 20 -6.95 -3.33 12.12
N VAL A 21 -6.60 -2.78 10.95
CA VAL A 21 -5.46 -1.87 10.80
C VAL A 21 -5.63 -0.59 11.62
N VAL A 22 -6.83 0.00 11.62
CA VAL A 22 -7.14 1.17 12.47
C VAL A 22 -6.95 0.82 13.95
N THR A 23 -7.41 -0.38 14.34
CA THR A 23 -7.30 -0.87 15.72
C THR A 23 -5.84 -1.08 16.15
N VAL A 24 -4.98 -1.60 15.25
CA VAL A 24 -3.53 -1.76 15.49
C VAL A 24 -2.84 -0.42 15.75
N GLY A 25 -3.35 0.67 15.18
CA GLY A 25 -2.84 2.04 15.41
C GLY A 25 -3.13 2.60 16.80
N ASN A 26 -3.90 1.90 17.64
CA ASN A 26 -4.20 2.33 18.99
C ASN A 26 -2.96 2.25 19.91
N GLY A 27 -2.47 3.41 20.35
CA GLY A 27 -1.28 3.52 21.20
C GLY A 27 -1.38 2.86 22.58
N SER A 28 -2.59 2.53 23.04
CA SER A 28 -2.80 1.83 24.33
C SER A 28 -2.57 0.32 24.24
N TYR A 29 -2.43 -0.25 23.04
CA TYR A 29 -2.24 -1.70 22.89
C TYR A 29 -0.84 -2.14 23.31
N THR A 30 -0.77 -3.23 24.06
CA THR A 30 0.45 -3.95 24.40
C THR A 30 1.03 -4.68 23.18
N ALA A 31 2.29 -5.12 23.28
CA ALA A 31 2.93 -5.92 22.24
C ALA A 31 2.16 -7.23 21.94
N THR A 32 1.64 -7.89 22.98
CA THR A 32 0.86 -9.12 22.84
C THR A 32 -0.47 -8.88 22.13
N GLU A 33 -1.19 -7.80 22.48
CA GLU A 33 -2.44 -7.44 21.81
C GLU A 33 -2.21 -7.11 20.33
N ARG A 34 -1.14 -6.35 20.01
CA ARG A 34 -0.76 -6.09 18.61
C ARG A 34 -0.40 -7.38 17.87
N ALA A 35 0.29 -8.32 18.51
CA ALA A 35 0.61 -9.61 17.90
C ALA A 35 -0.64 -10.43 17.55
N ALA A 36 -1.68 -10.38 18.40
CA ALA A 36 -2.97 -11.01 18.12
C ALA A 36 -3.66 -10.38 16.89
N GLN A 37 -3.65 -9.05 16.77
CA GLN A 37 -4.19 -8.36 15.59
C GLN A 37 -3.42 -8.71 14.31
N VAL A 38 -2.09 -8.82 14.38
CA VAL A 38 -1.26 -9.26 13.25
C VAL A 38 -1.61 -10.69 12.82
N ALA A 39 -1.90 -11.59 13.76
CA ALA A 39 -2.34 -12.94 13.43
C ALA A 39 -3.70 -12.93 12.69
N GLN A 40 -4.64 -12.07 13.11
CA GLN A 40 -5.91 -11.88 12.43
C GLN A 40 -5.73 -11.33 11.01
N LEU A 41 -4.86 -10.32 10.82
CA LEU A 41 -4.51 -9.78 9.50
C LEU A 41 -3.93 -10.85 8.58
N LYS A 42 -3.05 -11.72 9.09
CA LYS A 42 -2.49 -12.85 8.33
C LYS A 42 -3.57 -13.84 7.89
N SER A 43 -4.54 -14.13 8.75
CA SER A 43 -5.68 -14.99 8.41
C SER A 43 -6.54 -14.38 7.29
N MET A 44 -6.87 -13.10 7.39
CA MET A 44 -7.64 -12.40 6.34
C MET A 44 -6.86 -12.30 5.02
N ARG A 45 -5.52 -12.11 5.06
CA ARG A 45 -4.68 -12.18 3.86
C ARG A 45 -4.75 -13.56 3.20
N ALA A 46 -4.70 -14.64 3.98
CA ALA A 46 -4.85 -16.00 3.45
C ALA A 46 -6.24 -16.23 2.85
N GLN A 47 -7.29 -15.68 3.46
CA GLN A 47 -8.65 -15.70 2.90
C GLN A 47 -8.73 -14.97 1.57
N LEU A 48 -8.15 -13.77 1.44
CA LEU A 48 -8.09 -13.05 0.16
C LEU A 48 -7.35 -13.84 -0.92
N LEU A 49 -6.23 -14.49 -0.59
CA LEU A 49 -5.50 -15.34 -1.54
C LEU A 49 -6.35 -16.53 -1.99
N ALA A 50 -7.11 -17.15 -1.09
CA ALA A 50 -8.02 -18.23 -1.44
C ALA A 50 -9.14 -17.75 -2.39
N LEU A 51 -9.70 -16.55 -2.14
CA LEU A 51 -10.70 -15.93 -3.02
C LEU A 51 -10.11 -15.57 -4.39
N ALA A 52 -8.87 -15.08 -4.45
CA ALA A 52 -8.16 -14.80 -5.70
C ALA A 52 -7.92 -16.08 -6.53
N ASN A 53 -7.76 -17.22 -5.86
CA ASN A 53 -7.64 -18.56 -6.45
C ASN A 53 -8.99 -19.32 -6.48
N GLN A 54 -10.13 -18.63 -6.49
CA GLN A 54 -11.44 -19.28 -6.55
C GLN A 54 -11.61 -20.07 -7.85
N GLY A 55 -11.81 -21.38 -7.72
CA GLY A 55 -12.15 -22.26 -8.84
C GLY A 55 -13.54 -21.95 -9.40
N ASP A 56 -13.72 -22.14 -10.71
CA ASP A 56 -14.98 -21.87 -11.42
C ASP A 56 -15.97 -23.05 -11.41
N GLY A 57 -15.54 -24.22 -10.90
CA GLY A 57 -16.33 -25.46 -10.87
C GLY A 57 -16.25 -26.29 -12.16
N ALA A 58 -15.54 -25.82 -13.19
CA ALA A 58 -15.32 -26.47 -14.48
C ALA A 58 -13.85 -26.86 -14.73
N GLY A 59 -13.00 -26.77 -13.69
CA GLY A 59 -11.56 -27.06 -13.76
C GLY A 59 -10.71 -25.83 -14.08
N GLY A 60 -11.31 -24.65 -14.18
CA GLY A 60 -10.62 -23.36 -14.31
C GLY A 60 -10.74 -22.50 -13.05
N PHE A 61 -10.32 -21.25 -13.18
CA PHE A 61 -10.34 -20.26 -12.11
C PHE A 61 -11.12 -19.02 -12.53
N VAL A 62 -11.93 -18.50 -11.61
CA VAL A 62 -12.75 -17.30 -11.81
C VAL A 62 -11.90 -16.09 -12.20
N PHE A 63 -10.72 -15.95 -11.59
CA PHE A 63 -9.75 -14.88 -11.88
C PHE A 63 -8.56 -15.38 -12.72
N GLY A 64 -8.78 -16.42 -13.54
CA GLY A 64 -7.75 -17.10 -14.32
C GLY A 64 -7.40 -16.46 -15.67
N GLY A 65 -7.89 -15.26 -15.98
CA GLY A 65 -7.56 -14.58 -17.25
C GLY A 65 -8.04 -15.36 -18.48
N GLN A 66 -7.16 -15.66 -19.44
CA GLN A 66 -7.48 -16.45 -20.65
C GLN A 66 -7.63 -17.98 -20.41
N GLY A 67 -8.21 -18.39 -19.28
CA GLY A 67 -8.53 -19.79 -19.01
C GLY A 67 -7.41 -20.57 -18.31
N ALA A 68 -6.82 -19.99 -17.26
CA ALA A 68 -5.86 -20.71 -16.40
C ALA A 68 -6.46 -22.01 -15.85
N THR A 69 -5.69 -23.10 -15.95
CA THR A 69 -6.00 -24.43 -15.40
C THR A 69 -5.19 -24.76 -14.16
N SER A 70 -4.29 -23.86 -13.74
CA SER A 70 -3.53 -23.89 -12.50
C SER A 70 -3.81 -22.64 -11.68
N ALA A 71 -3.45 -22.67 -10.39
CA ALA A 71 -3.71 -21.57 -9.47
C ALA A 71 -3.12 -20.25 -10.00
N PRO A 72 -3.96 -19.21 -10.22
CA PRO A 72 -3.54 -17.95 -10.84
C PRO A 72 -2.57 -17.13 -9.97
N PHE A 73 -2.62 -17.29 -8.65
CA PHE A 73 -1.82 -16.52 -7.70
C PHE A 73 -1.02 -17.42 -6.77
N LEU A 74 0.29 -17.19 -6.71
CA LEU A 74 1.23 -17.95 -5.87
C LEU A 74 1.81 -17.05 -4.78
N ASP A 75 1.79 -17.55 -3.54
CA ASP A 75 2.42 -16.86 -2.41
C ASP A 75 3.92 -17.21 -2.36
N THR A 76 4.77 -16.19 -2.38
CA THR A 76 6.23 -16.33 -2.35
C THR A 76 6.80 -15.50 -1.19
N PRO A 77 8.07 -15.75 -0.78
CA PRO A 77 8.72 -14.91 0.23
C PRO A 77 8.77 -13.42 -0.13
N SER A 78 8.76 -13.08 -1.42
CA SER A 78 8.73 -11.71 -1.94
C SER A 78 7.33 -11.13 -2.12
N GLY A 79 6.26 -11.90 -1.85
CA GLY A 79 4.88 -11.49 -2.04
C GLY A 79 4.08 -12.41 -2.97
N VAL A 80 2.87 -12.00 -3.33
CA VAL A 80 2.01 -12.75 -4.25
C VAL A 80 2.39 -12.42 -5.69
N ILE A 81 2.67 -13.44 -6.49
CA ILE A 81 2.91 -13.32 -7.93
C ILE A 81 1.75 -13.94 -8.71
N SER A 82 1.52 -13.45 -9.93
CA SER A 82 0.54 -14.04 -10.84
C SER A 82 1.22 -14.91 -11.90
N THR A 83 0.56 -16.01 -12.23
CA THR A 83 0.93 -16.93 -13.33
C THR A 83 0.01 -16.76 -14.55
N ASN A 84 -0.97 -15.86 -14.47
CA ASN A 84 -1.99 -15.68 -15.51
C ASN A 84 -1.48 -14.97 -16.76
N THR A 85 -2.07 -15.36 -17.89
CA THR A 85 -2.10 -14.52 -19.09
C THR A 85 -3.31 -13.59 -19.01
N GLY A 86 -3.08 -12.28 -19.10
CA GLY A 86 -4.12 -11.25 -19.01
C GLY A 86 -5.19 -11.37 -20.10
N GLY A 87 -6.37 -10.79 -19.87
CA GLY A 87 -7.55 -10.92 -20.73
C GLY A 87 -8.67 -11.77 -20.10
N GLN A 88 -9.71 -12.10 -20.88
CA GLN A 88 -10.88 -12.84 -20.41
C GLN A 88 -11.28 -13.92 -21.42
N MET A 89 -11.82 -15.03 -20.95
CA MET A 89 -12.40 -16.08 -21.81
C MET A 89 -13.91 -15.89 -21.93
N GLN A 90 -14.46 -16.07 -23.14
CA GLN A 90 -15.89 -15.99 -23.42
C GLN A 90 -16.45 -17.36 -23.79
N LEU A 91 -17.66 -17.68 -23.31
CA LEU A 91 -18.36 -18.93 -23.68
C LEU A 91 -18.99 -18.89 -25.07
N SER A 92 -19.40 -17.71 -25.53
CA SER A 92 -20.11 -17.55 -26.79
C SER A 92 -19.83 -16.19 -27.41
N PRO A 93 -19.64 -16.10 -28.75
CA PRO A 93 -19.56 -14.83 -29.46
C PRO A 93 -20.87 -14.01 -29.39
N THR A 94 -22.01 -14.67 -29.13
CA THR A 94 -23.34 -14.03 -29.07
C THR A 94 -23.80 -13.74 -27.63
N GLU A 95 -23.25 -14.43 -26.63
CA GLU A 95 -23.48 -14.15 -25.20
C GLU A 95 -22.17 -13.74 -24.56
N GLN A 96 -21.97 -12.43 -24.40
CA GLN A 96 -20.76 -11.83 -23.82
C GLN A 96 -20.69 -11.97 -22.29
N MET A 97 -20.94 -13.17 -21.75
CA MET A 97 -20.66 -13.46 -20.34
C MET A 97 -19.25 -14.07 -20.24
N PRO A 98 -18.27 -13.36 -19.67
CA PRO A 98 -16.94 -13.91 -19.47
C PRO A 98 -17.00 -15.09 -18.50
N THR A 99 -16.32 -16.19 -18.81
CA THR A 99 -16.12 -17.31 -17.88
C THR A 99 -15.05 -17.02 -16.85
N SER A 100 -14.15 -16.10 -17.18
CA SER A 100 -13.02 -15.73 -16.34
C SER A 100 -12.75 -14.24 -16.45
N ILE A 101 -12.24 -13.68 -15.37
CA ILE A 101 -11.86 -12.28 -15.24
C ILE A 101 -10.33 -12.22 -15.24
N ASP A 102 -9.77 -11.14 -15.76
CA ASP A 102 -8.35 -10.85 -15.64
C ASP A 102 -8.00 -10.57 -14.17
N GLY A 103 -7.45 -11.57 -13.49
CA GLY A 103 -7.05 -11.44 -12.10
C GLY A 103 -5.96 -10.39 -11.88
N ASN A 104 -5.09 -10.12 -12.86
CA ASN A 104 -4.01 -9.14 -12.68
C ASN A 104 -4.60 -7.73 -12.50
N ALA A 105 -5.60 -7.40 -13.32
CA ALA A 105 -6.32 -6.13 -13.24
C ALA A 105 -7.10 -5.98 -11.92
N VAL A 106 -7.60 -7.08 -11.35
CA VAL A 106 -8.38 -7.06 -10.09
C VAL A 106 -7.49 -6.98 -8.86
N TRP A 107 -6.39 -7.74 -8.83
CA TRP A 107 -5.65 -8.02 -7.59
C TRP A 107 -4.29 -7.34 -7.49
N LEU A 108 -3.61 -7.11 -8.62
CA LEU A 108 -2.22 -6.65 -8.63
C LEU A 108 -2.05 -5.23 -9.19
N ALA A 109 -3.04 -4.73 -9.94
CA ALA A 109 -3.05 -3.39 -10.49
C ALA A 109 -3.57 -2.34 -9.48
N VAL A 110 -3.13 -2.41 -8.22
CA VAL A 110 -3.51 -1.46 -7.16
C VAL A 110 -2.35 -0.50 -6.89
N PRO A 111 -2.52 0.81 -7.09
CA PRO A 111 -1.51 1.80 -6.74
C PRO A 111 -1.16 1.78 -5.25
N SER A 112 0.12 1.91 -4.92
CA SER A 112 0.61 2.02 -3.54
C SER A 112 0.47 3.44 -2.99
N GLY A 113 0.66 3.60 -1.67
CA GLY A 113 0.68 4.89 -0.99
C GLY A 113 -0.68 5.60 -1.07
N ASN A 114 -0.68 6.87 -1.49
CA ASN A 114 -1.92 7.62 -1.74
C ASN A 114 -2.44 7.46 -3.19
N GLY A 115 -1.82 6.57 -3.97
CA GLY A 115 -2.14 6.30 -5.37
C GLY A 115 -1.38 7.14 -6.38
N LEU A 116 -0.63 8.16 -5.93
CA LEU A 116 0.25 8.98 -6.77
C LEU A 116 1.71 8.89 -6.35
N PHE A 117 1.97 8.83 -5.05
CA PHE A 117 3.30 8.62 -4.48
C PHE A 117 3.23 7.79 -3.20
N VAL A 118 4.40 7.33 -2.76
CA VAL A 118 4.59 6.53 -1.55
C VAL A 118 5.53 7.30 -0.63
N THR A 119 5.17 7.36 0.65
CA THR A 119 6.03 7.87 1.72
C THR A 119 6.50 6.70 2.58
N ALA A 120 7.78 6.68 2.95
CA ALA A 120 8.33 5.64 3.82
C ALA A 120 9.42 6.19 4.76
N PRO A 121 9.54 5.65 5.99
CA PRO A 121 10.69 5.90 6.84
C PRO A 121 11.94 5.21 6.28
N GLY A 122 13.09 5.85 6.46
CA GLY A 122 14.39 5.24 6.21
C GLY A 122 14.62 4.03 7.11
N ALA A 123 15.21 2.96 6.55
CA ALA A 123 15.44 1.72 7.28
C ALA A 123 16.42 1.85 8.46
N ALA A 124 17.25 2.90 8.47
CA ALA A 124 18.21 3.19 9.52
C ALA A 124 17.67 4.14 10.59
N ASN A 125 16.40 4.56 10.51
CA ASN A 125 15.82 5.48 11.48
C ASN A 125 15.83 4.86 12.88
N THR A 126 16.20 5.66 13.87
CA THR A 126 16.25 5.25 15.28
C THR A 126 15.24 6.01 16.13
N GLY A 127 14.69 7.11 15.64
CA GLY A 127 13.62 7.85 16.28
C GLY A 127 12.26 7.15 16.19
N HIS A 128 11.26 7.83 16.73
CA HIS A 128 9.86 7.38 16.76
C HIS A 128 8.96 8.27 15.91
N ALA A 129 9.54 8.93 14.90
CA ALA A 129 8.80 9.70 13.93
C ALA A 129 8.12 8.79 12.89
N TRP A 130 6.95 9.21 12.42
CA TRP A 130 6.22 8.54 11.34
C TRP A 130 5.61 9.57 10.39
N VAL A 131 5.48 9.18 9.13
CA VAL A 131 4.97 10.02 8.04
C VAL A 131 3.57 9.54 7.64
N ASN A 132 2.67 10.48 7.34
CA ASN A 132 1.39 10.13 6.75
C ASN A 132 1.54 9.81 5.24
N PRO A 133 0.54 9.22 4.58
CA PRO A 133 0.61 8.94 3.13
C PRO A 133 0.73 10.19 2.23
N GLY A 134 0.53 11.39 2.77
CA GLY A 134 0.56 12.65 2.04
C GLY A 134 -0.61 12.86 1.06
N THR A 135 -0.64 14.04 0.45
CA THR A 135 -1.61 14.49 -0.56
C THR A 135 -0.91 15.21 -1.71
N VAL A 136 -1.62 15.35 -2.83
CA VAL A 136 -1.24 16.25 -3.92
C VAL A 136 -2.17 17.45 -3.87
N ASP A 137 -1.63 18.60 -3.47
CA ASP A 137 -2.39 19.84 -3.32
C ASP A 137 -2.42 20.64 -4.62
N ASN A 138 -1.38 20.52 -5.46
CA ASN A 138 -1.32 21.14 -6.78
C ASN A 138 -0.78 20.17 -7.84
N PRO A 139 -1.65 19.46 -8.59
CA PRO A 139 -1.25 18.50 -9.60
C PRO A 139 -0.35 19.07 -10.71
N SER A 140 -0.52 20.36 -11.06
CA SER A 140 0.28 20.99 -12.12
C SER A 140 1.73 21.28 -11.73
N ALA A 141 2.03 21.25 -10.42
CA ALA A 141 3.37 21.43 -9.89
C ALA A 141 4.11 20.11 -9.66
N VAL A 142 3.41 18.96 -9.75
CA VAL A 142 4.01 17.63 -9.53
C VAL A 142 5.00 17.30 -10.63
N THR A 143 6.15 16.79 -10.21
CA THR A 143 7.33 16.65 -11.07
C THR A 143 7.63 15.20 -11.42
N GLY A 144 7.15 14.26 -10.60
CA GLY A 144 7.48 12.83 -10.69
C GLY A 144 8.86 12.47 -10.13
N ASP A 145 9.53 13.40 -9.46
CA ASP A 145 10.86 13.17 -8.88
C ASP A 145 10.83 12.42 -7.55
N SER A 146 12.00 11.92 -7.15
CA SER A 146 12.22 11.38 -5.82
C SER A 146 12.59 12.47 -4.82
N TYR A 147 12.03 12.39 -3.62
CA TYR A 147 12.34 13.30 -2.52
C TYR A 147 12.91 12.54 -1.34
N ALA A 148 13.74 13.20 -0.56
CA ALA A 148 14.21 12.69 0.72
C ALA A 148 14.20 13.82 1.74
N LEU A 149 13.50 13.64 2.85
CA LEU A 149 13.59 14.51 4.01
C LEU A 149 14.61 13.92 4.99
N GLN A 150 15.58 14.71 5.42
CA GLN A 150 16.60 14.33 6.40
C GLN A 150 16.49 15.21 7.63
N PHE A 151 16.42 14.60 8.81
CA PHE A 151 16.42 15.29 10.10
C PHE A 151 17.83 15.53 10.61
N SER A 152 18.03 16.70 11.20
CA SER A 152 19.16 16.97 12.09
C SER A 152 18.64 17.37 13.48
N VAL A 153 19.18 16.72 14.51
CA VAL A 153 18.83 16.97 15.90
C VAL A 153 20.10 17.31 16.68
N SER A 154 20.22 18.57 17.08
CA SER A 154 21.38 19.07 17.81
C SER A 154 20.98 20.10 18.84
N GLY A 155 21.54 20.00 20.06
CA GLY A 155 21.31 20.97 21.13
C GLY A 155 19.84 21.15 21.54
N GLY A 156 18.99 20.13 21.32
CA GLY A 156 17.54 20.20 21.57
C GLY A 156 16.73 20.88 20.46
N SER A 157 17.38 21.33 19.38
CA SER A 157 16.72 21.81 18.16
C SER A 157 16.59 20.68 17.15
N THR A 158 15.42 20.55 16.54
CA THR A 158 15.16 19.61 15.44
C THR A 158 14.86 20.40 14.18
N THR A 159 15.67 20.18 13.15
CA THR A 159 15.48 20.75 11.81
C THR A 159 15.40 19.64 10.77
N TYR A 160 14.94 19.99 9.58
CA TYR A 160 14.96 19.08 8.44
C TYR A 160 15.41 19.78 7.15
N THR A 161 15.98 18.98 6.26
CA THR A 161 16.30 19.38 4.89
C THR A 161 15.60 18.44 3.91
N VAL A 162 14.97 18.99 2.88
CA VAL A 162 14.39 18.20 1.78
C VAL A 162 15.33 18.24 0.58
N LEU A 163 15.69 17.05 0.11
CA LEU A 163 16.43 16.83 -1.12
C LEU A 163 15.46 16.38 -2.21
N ARG A 164 15.74 16.80 -3.45
CA ARG A 164 15.07 16.36 -4.67
C ARG A 164 16.10 15.73 -5.59
N ASN A 165 15.93 14.44 -5.91
CA ASN A 165 16.90 13.63 -6.63
C ASN A 165 18.33 13.75 -6.06
N GLY A 166 18.43 13.82 -4.72
CA GLY A 166 19.69 13.96 -3.99
C GLY A 166 20.27 15.39 -3.89
N ALA A 167 19.67 16.39 -4.53
CA ALA A 167 20.10 17.79 -4.45
C ALA A 167 19.24 18.60 -3.44
N PRO A 168 19.82 19.51 -2.65
CA PRO A 168 19.05 20.36 -1.74
C PRO A 168 17.99 21.21 -2.44
N THR A 169 16.84 21.36 -1.80
CA THR A 169 15.74 22.24 -2.23
C THR A 169 15.77 23.56 -1.47
N ALA A 170 14.69 24.36 -1.52
CA ALA A 170 14.56 25.56 -0.69
C ALA A 170 14.30 25.25 0.79
N LEU A 171 13.89 24.02 1.13
CA LEU A 171 13.68 23.56 2.50
C LEU A 171 15.01 23.01 3.04
N THR A 172 15.91 23.91 3.46
CA THR A 172 17.18 23.57 4.11
C THR A 172 17.19 24.07 5.55
N ASP A 173 17.55 23.20 6.49
CA ASP A 173 17.55 23.48 7.94
C ASP A 173 16.25 24.12 8.45
N ALA A 174 15.12 23.72 7.87
CA ALA A 174 13.81 24.21 8.26
C ALA A 174 13.44 23.67 9.66
N PRO A 175 12.83 24.46 10.54
CA PRO A 175 12.44 24.01 11.88
C PRO A 175 11.35 22.94 11.80
N TYR A 176 11.51 21.86 12.56
CA TYR A 176 10.48 20.82 12.66
C TYR A 176 9.45 21.15 13.74
N THR A 177 8.18 21.09 13.37
CA THR A 177 7.06 21.08 14.31
C THR A 177 6.18 19.88 13.98
N GLY A 178 6.10 18.91 14.91
CA GLY A 178 5.37 17.66 14.69
C GLY A 178 3.91 17.89 14.30
N GLY A 179 3.46 17.21 13.24
CA GLY A 179 2.12 17.32 12.69
C GLY A 179 1.89 18.53 11.78
N SER A 180 2.86 19.43 11.63
CA SER A 180 2.77 20.52 10.64
C SER A 180 2.94 19.97 9.23
N ALA A 181 2.20 20.54 8.28
CA ALA A 181 2.32 20.20 6.87
C ALA A 181 3.67 20.69 6.31
N ILE A 182 4.33 19.80 5.58
CA ILE A 182 5.53 20.04 4.81
C ILE A 182 5.12 19.95 3.35
N SER A 183 5.22 21.07 2.63
CA SER A 183 4.79 21.16 1.24
C SER A 183 5.97 21.43 0.31
N ILE A 184 6.05 20.69 -0.79
CA ILE A 184 7.06 20.87 -1.81
C ILE A 184 6.52 20.44 -3.17
N ASP A 185 6.74 21.26 -4.21
CA ASP A 185 6.41 20.92 -5.60
C ASP A 185 4.97 20.37 -5.79
N GLY A 186 4.00 20.96 -5.10
CA GLY A 186 2.58 20.57 -5.14
C GLY A 186 2.22 19.32 -4.32
N LEU A 187 3.20 18.70 -3.66
CA LEU A 187 3.03 17.62 -2.70
C LEU A 187 2.93 18.18 -1.28
N SER A 188 2.22 17.47 -0.42
CA SER A 188 2.06 17.84 0.99
C SER A 188 2.02 16.58 1.86
N PHE A 189 2.73 16.59 2.98
CA PHE A 189 2.73 15.49 3.95
C PHE A 189 3.06 16.04 5.33
N ASN A 190 2.83 15.25 6.37
CA ASN A 190 3.17 15.60 7.74
C ASN A 190 3.96 14.46 8.38
N ILE A 191 4.94 14.85 9.20
CA ILE A 191 5.68 13.95 10.06
C ILE A 191 5.28 14.25 11.50
N ASN A 192 4.96 13.19 12.24
CA ASN A 192 4.59 13.24 13.66
C ASN A 192 5.60 12.44 14.48
N GLY A 193 5.63 12.68 15.79
CA GLY A 193 6.54 12.01 16.71
C GLY A 193 7.90 12.71 16.84
N GLN A 194 8.87 11.98 17.37
CA GLN A 194 10.20 12.50 17.70
C GLN A 194 11.25 11.81 16.82
N PRO A 195 11.78 12.49 15.78
CA PRO A 195 12.88 11.96 15.00
C PRO A 195 14.19 12.03 15.79
N ALA A 196 15.10 11.12 15.51
CA ALA A 196 16.49 11.18 15.95
C ALA A 196 17.37 11.90 14.91
N ASP A 197 18.58 12.30 15.30
CA ASP A 197 19.56 12.85 14.37
C ASP A 197 19.90 11.83 13.28
N GLY A 198 19.87 12.26 12.01
CA GLY A 198 20.12 11.39 10.86
C GLY A 198 18.92 10.54 10.41
N ASP A 199 17.76 10.62 11.08
CA ASP A 199 16.54 9.98 10.58
C ASP A 199 16.15 10.59 9.21
N SER A 200 15.62 9.75 8.31
CA SER A 200 15.21 10.18 6.98
C SER A 200 13.87 9.58 6.55
N PHE A 201 13.21 10.24 5.60
CA PHE A 201 11.96 9.79 4.97
C PHE A 201 12.05 10.02 3.47
N SER A 202 11.46 9.12 2.68
CA SER A 202 11.40 9.20 1.21
C SER A 202 9.96 9.22 0.73
#